data_AF-A0A923YES2-F1
#
_entry.id   AF-A0A923YES2-F1
#
_cell.length_a   1.000
_cell.length_b   1.000
_cell.length_c   1.000
_cell.angle_alpha   90.00
_cell.angle_beta   90.00
_cell.angle_gamma   90.00
#
_symmetry.space_group_name_H-M   'P 1'
#
loop_
_entity.id
_entity.type
_entity.pdbx_description
1 polymer ?
#
loop_
_entity_poly.entity_id
_entity_poly.type
_entity_poly.pdbx_seq_one_letter_code
_entity_poly.pdbx_strand_id
1 'polypeptide(L)'
;SDYNYNRLTLESINKWKWSKINVSSRIYAQAANQTTPFESMAFIQGASPETMVNDKFSRTRTFFPENTLNATWLYQPAGSLNLRGFAGERLTEQATVEGKDTTLTTAFSASAASWSTEIDLDELIRIKAKNHMQPFHLDVYLFYDVAVLQSNRTDRIELSKVYADAGIGSALTIKFSPYDITPLVIRCDMPLWLSESSSNFKAGSRIVLGINRSF
;
A
#
# COMPACT_ATOMS: atom_id res chain seq x y z
N SER A 1 -21.84 21.37 8.83
CA SER A 1 -20.82 20.49 8.24
C SER A 1 -20.71 19.33 9.20
N ASP A 2 -21.18 18.16 8.81
CA ASP A 2 -21.45 17.03 9.72
C ASP A 2 -20.26 16.05 9.79
N TYR A 3 -19.14 16.40 9.14
CA TYR A 3 -17.92 15.61 9.10
C TYR A 3 -17.05 15.83 10.33
N ASN A 4 -16.52 14.74 10.88
CA ASN A 4 -15.60 14.77 12.01
C ASN A 4 -14.19 14.34 11.56
N TYR A 5 -13.27 15.30 11.63
CA TYR A 5 -11.87 15.13 11.24
C TYR A 5 -10.97 14.64 12.40
N ASN A 6 -11.53 14.41 13.58
CA ASN A 6 -10.76 13.87 14.70
C ASN A 6 -10.33 12.44 14.37
N ARG A 7 -9.04 12.27 14.11
CA ARG A 7 -8.38 10.98 13.96
C ARG A 7 -7.11 10.92 14.81
N LEU A 8 -6.79 9.73 15.26
CA LEU A 8 -5.49 9.38 15.81
C LEU A 8 -4.82 8.43 14.84
N THR A 9 -3.60 8.76 14.41
CA THR A 9 -2.80 7.91 13.53
C THR A 9 -1.48 7.59 14.23
N LEU A 10 -1.11 6.31 14.24
CA LEU A 10 0.16 5.81 14.69
C LEU A 10 0.88 5.17 13.50
N GLU A 11 2.14 5.54 13.32
CA GLU A 11 3.03 4.96 12.33
C GLU A 11 4.38 4.69 12.97
N SER A 12 4.87 3.46 12.82
CA SER A 12 6.17 3.04 13.33
C SER A 12 6.90 2.28 12.24
N ILE A 13 8.09 2.76 11.88
CA ILE A 13 8.96 2.14 10.89
C ILE A 13 10.20 1.61 11.60
N ASN A 14 10.45 0.32 11.47
CA ASN A 14 11.54 -0.38 12.13
C ASN A 14 12.46 -0.98 11.06
N LYS A 15 13.76 -0.67 11.13
CA LYS A 15 14.77 -1.18 10.19
C LYS A 15 15.79 -2.01 10.95
N TRP A 16 15.94 -3.26 10.56
CA TRP A 16 16.87 -4.20 11.15
C TRP A 16 17.83 -4.70 10.09
N LYS A 17 19.11 -4.74 10.43
CA LYS A 17 20.14 -5.31 9.56
C LYS A 17 20.70 -6.55 10.21
N TRP A 18 20.52 -7.69 9.55
CA TRP A 18 21.14 -8.94 9.97
C TRP A 18 22.11 -9.42 8.88
N SER A 19 23.39 -9.12 9.07
CA SER A 19 24.46 -9.47 8.12
C SER A 19 24.17 -8.91 6.72
N LYS A 20 23.77 -9.76 5.77
CA LYS A 20 23.48 -9.42 4.37
C LYS A 20 22.00 -9.21 4.08
N ILE A 21 21.14 -9.31 5.08
CA ILE A 21 19.70 -9.16 4.92
C ILE A 21 19.30 -7.89 5.66
N ASN A 22 18.68 -6.96 4.95
CA ASN A 22 18.03 -5.81 5.56
C ASN A 22 16.54 -6.11 5.62
N VAL A 23 15.94 -5.95 6.80
CA VAL A 23 14.52 -6.14 7.05
C VAL A 23 13.96 -4.80 7.48
N SER A 24 12.98 -4.30 6.73
CA SER A 24 12.23 -3.11 7.08
C SER A 24 10.80 -3.53 7.42
N SER A 25 10.23 -3.01 8.48
CA SER A 25 8.82 -3.24 8.82
C SER A 25 8.13 -1.94 9.17
N ARG A 26 6.84 -1.86 8.87
CA ARG A 26 5.98 -0.72 9.17
C ARG A 26 4.72 -1.20 9.84
N ILE A 27 4.40 -0.60 10.98
CA ILE A 27 3.11 -0.72 11.64
C ILE A 27 2.38 0.60 11.43
N TYR A 28 1.15 0.52 10.93
CA TYR A 28 0.27 1.66 10.77
C TYR A 28 -1.06 1.36 11.46
N ALA A 29 -1.58 2.31 12.21
CA ALA A 29 -2.91 2.21 12.80
C ALA A 29 -3.59 3.57 12.77
N GLN A 30 -4.87 3.58 12.43
CA GLN A 30 -5.73 4.75 12.45
C GLN A 30 -6.98 4.43 13.25
N ALA A 31 -7.38 5.36 14.12
CA ALA A 31 -8.67 5.35 14.78
C ALA A 31 -9.36 6.69 14.52
N ALA A 32 -10.55 6.66 13.92
CA ALA A 32 -11.33 7.86 13.61
C ALA A 32 -12.84 7.61 13.76
N ASN A 33 -13.62 8.68 13.77
CA ASN A 33 -15.08 8.60 13.90
C ASN A 33 -15.74 8.12 12.60
N GLN A 34 -16.96 7.58 12.70
CA GLN A 34 -17.68 7.06 11.53
C GLN A 34 -18.07 8.16 10.52
N THR A 35 -18.14 9.41 10.96
CA THR A 35 -18.38 10.58 10.10
C THR A 35 -17.08 11.19 9.56
N THR A 36 -15.97 10.44 9.56
CA THR A 36 -14.74 10.84 8.88
C THR A 36 -14.98 10.93 7.38
N PRO A 37 -14.57 12.03 6.72
CA PRO A 37 -14.75 12.15 5.29
C PRO A 37 -13.90 11.12 4.53
N PHE A 38 -14.39 10.72 3.37
CA PHE A 38 -13.78 9.71 2.51
C PHE A 38 -12.28 9.97 2.24
N GLU A 39 -11.89 11.23 2.04
CA GLU A 39 -10.51 11.65 1.74
C GLU A 39 -9.52 11.34 2.87
N SER A 40 -10.01 11.21 4.11
CA SER A 40 -9.23 10.96 5.32
C SER A 40 -9.38 9.54 5.87
N MET A 41 -10.14 8.67 5.19
CA MET A 41 -10.26 7.26 5.56
C MET A 41 -8.97 6.49 5.26
N ALA A 42 -8.79 5.36 5.95
CA ALA A 42 -7.70 4.43 5.66
C ALA A 42 -8.11 3.51 4.51
N PHE A 43 -7.31 3.49 3.44
CA PHE A 43 -7.55 2.69 2.24
C PHE A 43 -6.74 1.40 2.32
N ILE A 44 -7.34 0.29 1.89
CA ILE A 44 -6.63 -0.99 1.82
C ILE A 44 -5.48 -0.93 0.83
N GLN A 45 -5.72 -0.26 -0.30
CA GLN A 45 -4.76 -0.07 -1.37
C GLN A 45 -4.13 1.33 -1.28
N GLY A 46 -2.82 1.36 -1.07
CA GLY A 46 -2.02 2.58 -1.11
C GLY A 46 -2.51 3.72 -0.20
N ALA A 47 -2.11 4.93 -0.55
CA ALA A 47 -2.35 6.13 0.22
C ALA A 47 -3.79 6.66 0.14
N SER A 48 -4.24 7.33 1.21
CA SER A 48 -5.50 8.09 1.18
C SER A 48 -5.42 9.29 0.23
N PRO A 49 -6.54 9.80 -0.32
CA PRO A 49 -6.54 11.01 -1.14
C PRO A 49 -5.84 12.21 -0.47
N GLU A 50 -6.03 12.39 0.83
CA GLU A 50 -5.35 13.44 1.60
C GLU A 50 -3.82 13.26 1.61
N THR A 51 -3.34 12.03 1.77
CA THR A 51 -1.91 11.71 1.68
C THR A 51 -1.38 11.97 0.26
N MET A 52 -2.16 11.63 -0.77
CA MET A 52 -1.77 11.81 -2.17
C MET A 52 -1.60 13.29 -2.56
N VAL A 53 -2.43 14.18 -2.04
CA VAL A 53 -2.32 15.64 -2.29
C VAL A 53 -1.07 16.23 -1.63
N ASN A 54 -0.60 15.63 -0.53
CA ASN A 54 0.59 16.08 0.16
C ASN A 54 1.91 15.51 -0.42
N ASP A 55 1.86 14.40 -1.15
CA ASP A 55 3.04 13.82 -1.79
C ASP A 55 3.43 14.54 -3.08
N LYS A 56 4.73 14.80 -3.24
CA LYS A 56 5.28 15.60 -4.34
C LYS A 56 4.99 15.02 -5.73
N PHE A 57 4.92 13.70 -5.84
CA PHE A 57 4.79 13.00 -7.11
C PHE A 57 3.35 12.60 -7.43
N SER A 58 2.49 12.43 -6.42
CA SER A 58 1.06 12.12 -6.61
C SER A 58 0.12 13.32 -6.56
N ARG A 59 0.56 14.49 -6.06
CA ARG A 59 -0.28 15.69 -5.95
C ARG A 59 -0.75 16.30 -7.27
N THR A 60 -0.10 15.94 -8.38
CA THR A 60 -0.43 16.44 -9.72
C THR A 60 -0.78 15.28 -10.64
N ARG A 61 -1.92 15.39 -11.32
CA ARG A 61 -2.46 14.40 -12.28
C ARG A 61 -1.62 14.20 -13.56
N THR A 62 -0.43 14.79 -13.64
CA THR A 62 0.26 15.03 -14.93
C THR A 62 1.09 13.84 -15.43
N PHE A 63 1.55 12.94 -14.55
CA PHE A 63 2.48 11.87 -14.95
C PHE A 63 1.80 10.61 -15.50
N PHE A 64 0.50 10.42 -15.25
CA PHE A 64 -0.23 9.23 -15.67
C PHE A 64 -1.46 9.61 -16.50
N PRO A 65 -1.69 8.97 -17.66
CA PRO A 65 -2.94 9.11 -18.38
C PRO A 65 -4.12 8.75 -17.48
N GLU A 66 -5.27 9.40 -17.68
CA GLU A 66 -6.49 9.15 -16.89
C GLU A 66 -6.88 7.65 -16.88
N ASN A 67 -6.68 6.97 -18.01
CA ASN A 67 -6.93 5.52 -18.13
C ASN A 67 -5.99 4.66 -17.26
N THR A 68 -4.79 5.14 -16.95
CA THR A 68 -3.83 4.47 -16.06
C THR A 68 -4.16 4.71 -14.59
N LEU A 69 -4.66 5.89 -14.25
CA LEU A 69 -5.19 6.17 -12.90
C LEU A 69 -6.50 5.40 -12.64
N ASN A 70 -7.30 5.20 -13.69
CA ASN A 70 -8.50 4.35 -13.65
C ASN A 70 -8.17 2.86 -13.65
N ALA A 71 -6.96 2.46 -14.07
CA ALA A 71 -6.45 1.11 -13.89
C ALA A 71 -5.97 0.95 -12.44
N THR A 72 -6.92 0.66 -11.55
CA THR A 72 -6.75 0.53 -10.08
C THR A 72 -5.63 -0.42 -9.64
N TRP A 73 -5.15 -1.29 -10.53
CA TRP A 73 -4.09 -2.27 -10.30
C TRP A 73 -2.69 -1.78 -10.69
N LEU A 74 -2.57 -0.73 -11.51
CA LEU A 74 -1.29 -0.32 -12.09
C LEU A 74 -0.56 0.72 -11.25
N TYR A 75 -1.28 1.61 -10.55
CA TYR A 75 -0.66 2.66 -9.74
C TYR A 75 -1.05 2.55 -8.26
N GLN A 76 -0.06 2.43 -7.39
CA GLN A 76 -0.24 2.45 -5.94
C GLN A 76 0.64 3.53 -5.28
N PRO A 77 0.04 4.62 -4.77
CA PRO A 77 0.78 5.57 -3.96
C PRO A 77 1.11 4.96 -2.59
N ALA A 78 2.31 5.25 -2.07
CA ALA A 78 2.73 4.77 -0.75
C ALA A 78 1.96 5.49 0.37
N GLY A 79 1.37 4.73 1.29
CA GLY A 79 0.65 5.28 2.44
C GLY A 79 -0.48 4.37 2.94
N SER A 80 -1.18 4.81 4.00
CA SER A 80 -2.27 4.08 4.66
C SER A 80 -1.92 2.60 4.91
N LEU A 81 -2.81 1.65 4.59
CA LEU A 81 -2.63 0.22 4.87
C LEU A 81 -1.66 -0.46 3.91
N ASN A 82 -1.57 0.02 2.66
CA ASN A 82 -0.57 -0.35 1.66
C ASN A 82 -0.53 -1.85 1.26
N LEU A 83 -1.67 -2.53 1.17
CA LEU A 83 -1.71 -3.91 0.68
C LEU A 83 -1.59 -3.94 -0.84
N ARG A 84 -0.45 -4.44 -1.33
CA ARG A 84 -0.08 -4.36 -2.76
C ARG A 84 -0.90 -5.31 -3.61
N GLY A 85 -1.09 -6.51 -3.13
CA GLY A 85 -1.85 -7.57 -3.78
C GLY A 85 -3.33 -7.27 -4.02
N PHE A 86 -3.86 -6.31 -3.27
CA PHE A 86 -5.27 -5.91 -3.31
C PHE A 86 -5.53 -4.70 -4.21
N ALA A 87 -4.51 -4.17 -4.89
CA ALA A 87 -4.69 -3.12 -5.89
C ALA A 87 -5.61 -3.59 -7.03
N GLY A 88 -6.80 -2.97 -7.13
CA GLY A 88 -7.82 -3.34 -8.12
C GLY A 88 -8.66 -4.56 -7.75
N GLU A 89 -8.50 -5.14 -6.56
CA GLU A 89 -9.41 -6.14 -6.05
C GLU A 89 -10.68 -5.51 -5.48
N ARG A 90 -11.82 -6.13 -5.79
CA ARG A 90 -13.08 -5.82 -5.10
C ARG A 90 -13.18 -6.68 -3.87
N LEU A 91 -12.87 -6.10 -2.72
CA LEU A 91 -13.00 -6.81 -1.46
C LEU A 91 -14.46 -6.88 -1.06
N THR A 92 -15.02 -8.09 -1.06
CA THR A 92 -16.40 -8.30 -0.64
C THR A 92 -16.47 -9.13 0.62
N GLU A 93 -17.14 -8.60 1.63
CA GLU A 93 -17.47 -9.34 2.82
C GLU A 93 -18.97 -9.63 2.84
N GLN A 94 -19.33 -10.88 3.11
CA GLN A 94 -20.71 -11.19 3.46
C GLN A 94 -20.96 -10.73 4.89
N ALA A 95 -22.04 -9.97 5.06
CA ALA A 95 -22.49 -9.46 6.34
C ALA A 95 -24.01 -9.55 6.40
N THR A 96 -24.55 -10.01 7.53
CA THR A 96 -25.99 -9.98 7.76
C THR A 96 -26.36 -8.61 8.32
N VAL A 97 -26.94 -7.74 7.49
CA VAL A 97 -27.43 -6.41 7.90
C VAL A 97 -28.93 -6.52 8.14
N GLU A 98 -29.40 -6.18 9.34
CA GLU A 98 -30.82 -6.26 9.71
C GLU A 98 -31.49 -7.63 9.42
N GLY A 99 -30.74 -8.72 9.61
CA GLY A 99 -31.24 -10.08 9.36
C GLY A 99 -31.23 -10.51 7.88
N LYS A 100 -30.65 -9.72 6.97
CA LYS A 100 -30.46 -10.08 5.55
C LYS A 100 -28.99 -10.19 5.19
N ASP A 101 -28.61 -11.31 4.58
CA ASP A 101 -27.27 -11.50 4.03
C ASP A 101 -27.03 -10.52 2.88
N THR A 102 -26.07 -9.64 3.10
CA THR A 102 -25.69 -8.55 2.19
C THR A 102 -24.20 -8.63 1.93
N THR A 103 -23.81 -8.42 0.67
CA THR A 103 -22.40 -8.33 0.28
C THR A 103 -21.94 -6.89 0.37
N LEU A 104 -21.06 -6.58 1.32
CA LEU A 104 -20.45 -5.26 1.48
C LEU A 104 -19.13 -5.20 0.73
N THR A 105 -18.84 -4.07 0.08
CA THR A 105 -17.53 -3.83 -0.53
C THR A 105 -16.64 -3.04 0.44
N THR A 106 -15.62 -3.67 0.98
CA THR A 106 -14.75 -3.10 2.03
C THR A 106 -13.40 -2.69 1.45
N ALA A 107 -13.31 -1.51 0.84
CA ALA A 107 -12.05 -0.99 0.28
C ALA A 107 -11.35 0.04 1.20
N PHE A 108 -12.07 0.57 2.19
CA PHE A 108 -11.60 1.62 3.09
C PHE A 108 -12.40 1.61 4.40
N SER A 109 -11.83 2.17 5.47
CA SER A 109 -12.53 2.37 6.75
C SER A 109 -11.96 3.58 7.50
N ALA A 110 -12.77 4.18 8.37
CA ALA A 110 -12.33 5.28 9.23
C ALA A 110 -11.23 4.83 10.21
N SER A 111 -11.33 3.59 10.70
CA SER A 111 -10.35 2.97 11.60
C SER A 111 -9.82 1.68 11.01
N ALA A 112 -8.51 1.50 11.06
CA ALA A 112 -7.84 0.34 10.46
C ALA A 112 -6.43 0.19 11.02
N ALA A 113 -5.85 -1.00 10.86
CA ALA A 113 -4.45 -1.24 11.18
C ALA A 113 -3.80 -2.13 10.12
N SER A 114 -2.51 -1.91 9.87
CA SER A 114 -1.70 -2.74 9.01
C SER A 114 -0.30 -2.96 9.56
N TRP A 115 0.29 -4.06 9.11
CA TRP A 115 1.69 -4.39 9.28
C TRP A 115 2.27 -4.81 7.93
N SER A 116 3.28 -4.09 7.48
CA SER A 116 4.07 -4.39 6.28
C SER A 116 5.48 -4.79 6.67
N THR A 117 6.07 -5.74 5.95
CA THR A 117 7.47 -6.15 6.08
C THR A 117 8.09 -6.29 4.70
N GLU A 118 9.30 -5.74 4.53
CA GLU A 118 10.14 -5.84 3.34
C GLU A 118 11.49 -6.44 3.73
N ILE A 119 11.96 -7.42 2.95
CA ILE A 119 13.26 -8.07 3.12
C ILE A 119 14.09 -7.77 1.87
N ASP A 120 15.06 -6.87 1.99
CA ASP A 120 15.94 -6.49 0.88
C ASP A 120 16.97 -7.58 0.61
N LEU A 121 17.13 -7.92 -0.68
CA LEU A 121 18.06 -8.93 -1.19
C LEU A 121 19.28 -8.32 -1.88
N ASP A 122 19.48 -7.00 -1.78
CA ASP A 122 20.50 -6.24 -2.51
C ASP A 122 21.93 -6.73 -2.25
N GLU A 123 22.22 -7.21 -1.04
CA GLU A 123 23.54 -7.75 -0.72
C GLU A 123 23.75 -9.19 -1.22
N LEU A 124 22.66 -9.90 -1.55
CA LEU A 124 22.69 -11.24 -2.14
C LEU A 124 22.75 -11.17 -3.68
N ILE A 125 21.99 -10.26 -4.29
CA ILE A 125 21.91 -10.06 -5.75
C ILE A 125 22.50 -8.70 -6.09
N ARG A 126 23.84 -8.64 -6.22
CA ARG A 126 24.53 -7.38 -6.58
C ARG A 126 24.44 -7.11 -8.08
N ILE A 127 23.46 -6.33 -8.49
CA ILE A 127 23.37 -5.82 -9.87
C ILE A 127 24.33 -4.64 -10.00
N LYS A 128 25.57 -4.91 -10.42
CA LYS A 128 26.59 -3.87 -10.63
C LYS A 128 26.24 -3.02 -11.85
N ALA A 129 25.86 -1.77 -11.61
CA ALA A 129 25.79 -0.73 -12.64
C ALA A 129 27.19 -0.52 -13.27
N LYS A 130 27.30 -0.59 -14.61
CA LYS A 130 28.51 -0.16 -15.33
C LYS A 130 28.70 1.35 -15.17
N ASN A 131 29.91 1.87 -15.39
CA ASN A 131 30.32 3.27 -15.10
C ASN A 131 29.36 4.39 -15.57
N HIS A 132 28.50 4.16 -16.57
CA HIS A 132 27.54 5.15 -17.08
C HIS A 132 26.15 5.08 -16.39
N MET A 133 25.92 4.10 -15.51
CA MET A 133 24.66 3.84 -14.81
C MET A 133 24.70 4.27 -13.32
N GLN A 134 25.68 5.08 -12.93
CA GLN A 134 25.79 5.62 -11.56
C GLN A 134 24.54 6.32 -10.99
N PRO A 135 23.65 6.97 -11.79
CA PRO A 135 22.42 7.55 -11.24
C PRO A 135 21.28 6.54 -11.00
N PHE A 136 21.45 5.27 -11.40
CA PHE A 136 20.43 4.24 -11.29
C PHE A 136 20.81 3.20 -10.24
N HIS A 137 19.91 2.95 -9.29
CA HIS A 137 20.04 1.90 -8.29
C HIS A 137 18.83 0.98 -8.38
N LEU A 138 19.05 -0.33 -8.53
CA LEU A 138 17.99 -1.31 -8.61
C LEU A 138 18.07 -2.23 -7.40
N ASP A 139 17.01 -2.20 -6.61
CA ASP A 139 16.85 -3.00 -5.40
C ASP A 139 15.82 -4.10 -5.66
N VAL A 140 16.04 -5.27 -5.07
CA VAL A 140 15.09 -6.40 -5.14
C VAL A 140 14.77 -6.84 -3.72
N TYR A 141 13.49 -7.01 -3.42
CA TYR A 141 13.04 -7.37 -2.08
C TYR A 141 11.87 -8.35 -2.12
N LEU A 142 11.68 -9.05 -1.00
CA LEU A 142 10.46 -9.79 -0.71
C LEU A 142 9.56 -8.90 0.14
N PHE A 143 8.26 -9.00 -0.05
CA PHE A 143 7.31 -8.27 0.78
C PHE A 143 6.21 -9.17 1.35
N TYR A 144 5.72 -8.75 2.51
CA TYR A 144 4.56 -9.32 3.18
C TYR A 144 3.78 -8.21 3.86
N ASP A 145 2.51 -8.04 3.50
CA ASP A 145 1.63 -7.03 4.05
C ASP A 145 0.38 -7.69 4.65
N VAL A 146 -0.10 -7.14 5.76
CA VAL A 146 -1.31 -7.58 6.47
C VAL A 146 -2.10 -6.36 6.90
N ALA A 147 -3.41 -6.36 6.74
CA ALA A 147 -4.30 -5.35 7.31
C ALA A 147 -5.61 -5.92 7.84
N VAL A 148 -6.18 -5.15 8.76
CA VAL A 148 -7.53 -5.32 9.29
C VAL A 148 -8.21 -3.95 9.29
N LEU A 149 -9.49 -3.96 8.92
CA LEU A 149 -10.35 -2.79 8.86
C LEU A 149 -11.40 -2.90 9.97
N GLN A 150 -11.81 -1.77 10.54
CA GLN A 150 -13.00 -1.75 11.37
C GLN A 150 -14.24 -1.87 10.48
N SER A 151 -15.11 -2.83 10.78
CA SER A 151 -16.41 -3.02 10.14
C SER A 151 -17.49 -2.47 11.06
N ASN A 152 -18.21 -1.45 10.62
CA ASN A 152 -19.30 -0.86 11.41
C ASN A 152 -20.61 -1.53 10.99
N ARG A 153 -20.80 -2.77 11.46
CA ARG A 153 -21.94 -3.62 11.12
C ARG A 153 -23.15 -3.42 12.05
N THR A 154 -22.96 -2.78 13.21
CA THR A 154 -24.01 -2.45 14.20
C THR A 154 -23.45 -1.43 15.21
N ASP A 155 -24.16 -1.07 16.28
CA ASP A 155 -23.70 -0.25 17.43
C ASP A 155 -22.45 -0.82 18.18
N ARG A 156 -21.79 -1.82 17.62
CA ARG A 156 -20.59 -2.49 18.14
C ARG A 156 -19.45 -2.38 17.14
N ILE A 157 -18.25 -2.18 17.68
CA ILE A 157 -17.01 -2.19 16.91
C ILE A 157 -16.69 -3.64 16.55
N GLU A 158 -16.80 -4.00 15.27
CA GLU A 158 -16.37 -5.29 14.75
C GLU A 158 -15.13 -5.12 13.86
N LEU A 159 -14.31 -6.17 13.78
CA LEU A 159 -13.16 -6.23 12.87
C LEU A 159 -13.55 -6.98 11.61
N SER A 160 -13.02 -6.52 10.48
CA SER A 160 -13.09 -7.20 9.19
C SER A 160 -12.35 -8.53 9.22
N LYS A 161 -12.44 -9.29 8.12
CA LYS A 161 -11.45 -10.34 7.87
C LYS A 161 -10.03 -9.76 7.85
N VAL A 162 -9.04 -10.61 8.09
CA VAL A 162 -7.63 -10.25 7.93
C VAL A 162 -7.25 -10.38 6.45
N TYR A 163 -6.82 -9.29 5.86
CA TYR A 163 -6.30 -9.23 4.50
C TYR A 163 -4.79 -9.32 4.56
N ALA A 164 -4.19 -10.17 3.74
CA ALA A 164 -2.74 -10.31 3.68
C ALA A 164 -2.28 -10.66 2.27
N ASP A 165 -1.11 -10.17 1.89
CA ASP A 165 -0.47 -10.47 0.62
C ASP A 165 1.03 -10.64 0.77
N ALA A 166 1.61 -11.45 -0.12
CA ALA A 166 3.04 -11.71 -0.16
C ALA A 166 3.52 -11.74 -1.59
N GLY A 167 4.75 -11.28 -1.83
CA GLY A 167 5.29 -11.26 -3.18
C GLY A 167 6.75 -10.84 -3.25
N ILE A 168 7.16 -10.59 -4.48
CA ILE A 168 8.49 -10.07 -4.79
C ILE A 168 8.34 -8.69 -5.41
N GLY A 169 9.24 -7.78 -5.06
CA GLY A 169 9.24 -6.43 -5.59
C GLY A 169 10.62 -6.00 -6.02
N SER A 170 10.64 -4.94 -6.82
CA SER A 170 11.86 -4.27 -7.23
C SER A 170 11.66 -2.76 -7.23
N ALA A 171 12.70 -2.01 -6.86
CA ALA A 171 12.68 -0.56 -6.83
C ALA A 171 13.84 0.01 -7.64
N LEU A 172 13.52 0.80 -8.66
CA LEU A 172 14.48 1.59 -9.42
C LEU A 172 14.53 3.00 -8.85
N THR A 173 15.65 3.36 -8.22
CA THR A 173 15.93 4.71 -7.76
C THR A 173 16.71 5.47 -8.83
N ILE A 174 16.16 6.60 -9.26
CA ILE A 174 16.75 7.51 -10.25
C ILE A 174 17.15 8.81 -9.53
N LYS A 175 18.46 9.09 -9.51
CA LYS A 175 19.02 10.34 -8.99
C LYS A 175 19.27 11.30 -10.15
N PHE A 176 18.51 12.39 -10.22
CA PHE A 176 18.59 13.35 -11.34
C PHE A 176 19.80 14.28 -11.29
N SER A 177 20.46 14.43 -10.12
CA SER A 177 21.52 15.41 -9.92
C SER A 177 22.36 15.09 -8.68
N PRO A 178 23.61 15.60 -8.56
CA PRO A 178 24.35 15.62 -7.30
C PRO A 178 23.75 16.55 -6.23
N TYR A 179 22.79 17.41 -6.59
CA TYR A 179 22.05 18.24 -5.62
C TYR A 179 21.01 17.43 -4.86
N ASP A 180 20.60 17.93 -3.70
CA ASP A 180 19.62 17.32 -2.78
C ASP A 180 18.18 17.42 -3.33
N ILE A 181 17.96 16.84 -4.50
CA ILE A 181 16.66 16.71 -5.14
C ILE A 181 16.12 15.34 -4.75
N THR A 182 14.87 15.32 -4.27
CA THR A 182 14.15 14.06 -3.96
C THR A 182 14.30 13.08 -5.12
N PRO A 183 14.92 11.92 -4.92
CA PRO A 183 15.09 10.94 -5.98
C PRO A 183 13.73 10.38 -6.39
N LEU A 184 13.57 10.03 -7.67
CA LEU A 184 12.39 9.31 -8.12
C LEU A 184 12.63 7.81 -7.88
N VAL A 185 11.75 7.19 -7.10
CA VAL A 185 11.75 5.74 -6.92
C VAL A 185 10.55 5.18 -7.65
N ILE A 186 10.78 4.31 -8.63
CA ILE A 186 9.74 3.57 -9.32
C ILE A 186 9.79 2.14 -8.82
N ARG A 187 8.65 1.67 -8.33
CA ARG A 187 8.51 0.34 -7.76
C ARG A 187 7.70 -0.55 -8.68
N CYS A 188 8.06 -1.82 -8.73
CA CYS A 188 7.36 -2.86 -9.48
C CYS A 188 7.20 -4.06 -8.55
N ASP A 189 5.99 -4.24 -8.03
CA ASP A 189 5.63 -5.32 -7.12
C ASP A 189 4.82 -6.38 -7.84
N MET A 190 5.19 -7.64 -7.62
CA MET A 190 4.47 -8.80 -8.11
C MET A 190 3.96 -9.62 -6.92
N PRO A 191 2.67 -9.47 -6.57
CA PRO A 191 2.01 -10.31 -5.59
C PRO A 191 1.97 -11.76 -6.08
N LEU A 192 2.41 -12.68 -5.23
CA LEU A 192 2.42 -14.12 -5.48
C LEU A 192 1.38 -14.87 -4.65
N TRP A 193 0.94 -14.28 -3.54
CA TRP A 193 -0.04 -14.86 -2.65
C TRP A 193 -0.97 -13.78 -2.08
N LEU A 194 -2.24 -14.15 -1.88
CA LEU A 194 -3.30 -13.34 -1.25
C LEU A 194 -4.03 -14.24 -0.24
N SER A 195 -4.40 -13.70 0.92
CA SER A 195 -5.22 -14.41 1.91
C SER A 195 -6.64 -14.65 1.42
N GLU A 196 -7.20 -13.68 0.69
CA GLU A 196 -8.52 -13.73 0.08
C GLU A 196 -8.41 -13.12 -1.32
N SER A 197 -9.05 -13.74 -2.30
CA SER A 197 -9.27 -13.10 -3.60
C SER A 197 -10.71 -13.31 -4.03
N SER A 198 -11.37 -12.21 -4.39
CA SER A 198 -12.71 -12.23 -4.98
C SER A 198 -12.68 -12.55 -6.48
N SER A 199 -11.49 -12.56 -7.08
CA SER A 199 -11.23 -12.86 -8.48
C SER A 199 -10.41 -14.15 -8.60
N ASN A 200 -10.31 -14.73 -9.81
CA ASN A 200 -9.42 -15.85 -10.08
C ASN A 200 -7.94 -15.39 -10.06
N PHE A 201 -7.44 -14.94 -8.91
CA PHE A 201 -6.06 -14.54 -8.74
C PHE A 201 -5.15 -15.72 -9.10
N LYS A 202 -4.22 -15.46 -10.02
CA LYS A 202 -3.13 -16.37 -10.35
C LYS A 202 -1.85 -15.71 -9.86
N ALA A 203 -1.04 -16.45 -9.11
CA ALA A 203 0.25 -15.98 -8.62
C ALA A 203 1.07 -15.38 -9.78
N GLY A 204 1.52 -14.14 -9.61
CA GLY A 204 2.32 -13.44 -10.62
C GLY A 204 1.59 -12.94 -11.86
N SER A 205 0.25 -13.03 -11.92
CA SER A 205 -0.53 -12.47 -13.05
C SER A 205 -0.75 -10.96 -12.95
N ARG A 206 -0.23 -10.32 -11.89
CA ARG A 206 -0.41 -8.89 -11.61
C ARG A 206 0.92 -8.24 -11.34
N ILE A 207 1.04 -7.02 -11.85
CA ILE A 207 2.17 -6.13 -11.59
C ILE A 207 1.59 -4.82 -11.10
N VAL A 208 2.04 -4.39 -9.93
CA VAL A 208 1.66 -3.12 -9.32
C VAL A 208 2.83 -2.17 -9.42
N LEU A 209 2.61 -1.00 -10.01
CA LEU A 209 3.63 0.04 -10.07
C LEU A 209 3.40 1.06 -8.95
N GLY A 210 4.45 1.32 -8.18
CA GLY A 210 4.46 2.35 -7.15
C GLY A 210 5.35 3.50 -7.56
N ILE A 211 4.98 4.71 -7.13
CA ILE A 211 5.94 5.81 -7.01
C ILE A 211 6.26 5.97 -5.53
N ASN A 212 7.55 6.14 -5.24
CA ASN A 212 8.16 6.11 -3.91
C ASN A 212 8.26 4.68 -3.32
N ARG A 213 9.12 4.52 -2.30
CA ARG A 213 9.14 3.30 -1.49
C ARG A 213 7.84 3.20 -0.67
N SER A 214 7.48 1.97 -0.29
CA SER A 214 6.27 1.69 0.50
C SER A 214 6.28 2.42 1.84
N PHE A 215 7.48 2.55 2.43
CA PHE A 215 7.79 3.20 3.71
C PHE A 215 9.30 3.34 3.91
#